data_AF-A0A0J0YAG7-F1
#
_entry.id   AF-A0A0J0YAG7-F1
#
_cell.length_a   1.000
_cell.length_b   1.000
_cell.length_c   1.000
_cell.angle_alpha   90.00
_cell.angle_beta   90.00
_cell.angle_gamma   90.00
#
_symmetry.space_group_name_H-M   'P 1'
#
loop_
_entity.id
_entity.type
_entity.pdbx_description
1 polymer ?
#
loop_
_entity_poly.entity_id
_entity_poly.type
_entity_poly.pdbx_seq_one_letter_code
_entity_poly.pdbx_strand_id
1 'polypeptide(L)'
;MERIKTEIMSWLMGVIDDNSWEKYNDLHIDEVDNVFKNKSNWVGGGLDCYIQAVSIIKELNIPYTIELAFSLKSKKKIANHIITDINFLKKELDHSPPSLYVFHNDWKGLSELKQKGIKLSNFTDNDEIVGSFYYYQVFNERDSEVRRVLFCI
;
A
#
# COMPACT_ATOMS: atom_id res chain seq x y z
N MET A 1 -7.57 -17.59 5.85
CA MET A 1 -6.32 -17.47 5.09
C MET A 1 -6.49 -17.89 3.64
N GLU A 2 -6.99 -19.10 3.32
CA GLU A 2 -7.21 -19.51 1.91
C GLU A 2 -8.08 -18.52 1.12
N ARG A 3 -9.20 -18.06 1.69
CA ARG A 3 -10.08 -17.09 1.02
C ARG A 3 -9.36 -15.79 0.62
N ILE A 4 -8.61 -15.19 1.55
CA ILE A 4 -7.84 -13.95 1.29
C ILE A 4 -6.88 -14.16 0.11
N LYS A 5 -6.14 -15.27 0.12
CA LYS A 5 -5.21 -15.61 -0.96
C LYS A 5 -5.94 -15.78 -2.30
N THR A 6 -7.10 -16.43 -2.31
CA THR A 6 -7.91 -16.62 -3.53
C THR A 6 -8.42 -15.29 -4.11
N GLU A 7 -8.96 -14.39 -3.28
CA GLU A 7 -9.46 -13.08 -3.73
C GLU A 7 -8.31 -12.22 -4.30
N ILE A 8 -7.18 -12.17 -3.58
CA ILE A 8 -5.98 -11.44 -4.04
C ILE A 8 -5.47 -12.03 -5.36
N MET A 9 -5.39 -13.36 -5.47
CA MET A 9 -4.94 -14.01 -6.70
C MET A 9 -5.86 -13.72 -7.88
N SER A 10 -7.19 -13.74 -7.66
CA SER A 10 -8.17 -13.42 -8.69
C SER A 10 -8.01 -11.97 -9.18
N TRP A 11 -7.92 -11.00 -8.27
CA TRP A 11 -7.67 -9.61 -8.61
C TRP A 11 -6.34 -9.44 -9.37
N LEU A 12 -5.26 -10.02 -8.83
CA LEU A 12 -3.92 -9.91 -9.40
C LEU A 12 -3.88 -10.39 -10.85
N MET A 13 -4.44 -11.58 -11.11
CA MET A 13 -4.49 -12.14 -12.47
C MET A 13 -5.33 -11.27 -13.40
N GLY A 14 -6.44 -10.71 -12.92
CA GLY A 14 -7.27 -9.79 -13.71
C GLY A 14 -6.52 -8.52 -14.11
N VAL A 15 -5.85 -7.87 -13.15
CA VAL A 15 -5.07 -6.64 -13.39
C VAL A 15 -3.88 -6.87 -14.32
N ILE A 16 -3.24 -8.04 -14.23
CA ILE A 16 -2.13 -8.42 -15.10
C ILE A 16 -2.62 -8.71 -16.52
N ASP A 17 -3.72 -9.45 -16.67
CA ASP A 17 -4.26 -9.86 -17.98
C ASP A 17 -4.73 -8.65 -18.82
N ASP A 18 -5.41 -7.69 -18.18
CA ASP A 18 -5.94 -6.50 -18.86
C ASP A 18 -5.00 -5.28 -18.87
N ASN A 19 -3.81 -5.41 -18.28
CA ASN A 19 -2.82 -4.35 -18.06
C ASN A 19 -3.38 -3.11 -17.33
N SER A 20 -4.43 -3.27 -16.52
CA SER A 20 -5.02 -2.14 -15.78
C SER A 20 -4.12 -1.61 -14.66
N TRP A 21 -3.00 -2.27 -14.37
CA TRP A 21 -1.93 -1.73 -13.52
C TRP A 21 -1.36 -0.40 -14.06
N GLU A 22 -1.36 -0.18 -15.38
CA GLU A 22 -0.96 1.10 -15.98
C GLU A 22 -1.85 2.27 -15.57
N LYS A 23 -3.09 1.95 -15.18
CA LYS A 23 -4.11 2.91 -14.73
C LYS A 23 -4.25 2.94 -13.21
N TYR A 24 -3.29 2.35 -12.49
CA TYR A 24 -3.29 2.27 -11.02
C TYR A 24 -4.52 1.54 -10.47
N ASN A 25 -4.99 0.48 -11.15
CA ASN A 25 -6.05 -0.36 -10.61
C ASN A 25 -5.59 -0.99 -9.29
N ASP A 26 -6.37 -0.75 -8.24
CA ASP A 26 -6.06 -1.16 -6.88
C ASP A 26 -7.12 -2.10 -6.30
N LEU A 27 -6.74 -2.80 -5.23
CA LEU A 27 -7.65 -3.61 -4.43
C LEU A 27 -7.68 -3.07 -3.02
N HIS A 28 -8.81 -2.50 -2.61
CA HIS A 28 -8.97 -2.13 -1.20
C HIS A 28 -9.10 -3.39 -0.36
N ILE A 29 -8.46 -3.40 0.81
CA ILE A 29 -8.47 -4.62 1.64
C ILE A 29 -9.87 -5.00 2.14
N ASP A 30 -10.81 -4.07 2.27
CA ASP A 30 -12.20 -4.36 2.65
C ASP A 30 -13.00 -5.07 1.55
N GLU A 31 -12.51 -5.07 0.31
CA GLU A 31 -13.01 -5.90 -0.79
C GLU A 31 -12.51 -7.34 -0.68
N VAL A 32 -11.36 -7.57 -0.04
CA VAL A 32 -10.76 -8.91 0.16
C VAL A 32 -11.51 -9.69 1.26
N ASP A 33 -11.80 -9.04 2.39
CA ASP A 33 -12.54 -9.65 3.48
C ASP A 33 -13.33 -8.60 4.28
N ASN A 34 -14.58 -8.94 4.63
CA ASN A 34 -15.48 -8.09 5.40
C ASN A 34 -14.91 -7.69 6.77
N VAL A 35 -14.00 -8.47 7.36
CA VAL A 35 -13.33 -8.10 8.62
C VAL A 35 -12.55 -6.80 8.51
N PHE A 36 -12.10 -6.45 7.30
CA PHE A 36 -11.36 -5.22 7.02
C PHE A 36 -12.27 -4.01 6.77
N LYS A 37 -13.60 -4.15 6.83
CA LYS A 37 -14.51 -2.98 6.94
C LYS A 37 -14.33 -2.23 8.24
N ASN A 38 -13.81 -2.89 9.28
CA ASN A 38 -13.46 -2.23 10.53
C ASN A 38 -12.05 -1.64 10.47
N LYS A 39 -11.96 -0.31 10.62
CA LYS A 39 -10.70 0.44 10.61
C LYS A 39 -9.66 -0.03 11.63
N SER A 40 -10.06 -0.61 12.76
CA SER A 40 -9.11 -1.17 13.73
C SER A 40 -8.24 -2.29 13.15
N ASN A 41 -8.73 -2.94 12.08
CA ASN A 41 -8.10 -4.09 11.46
C ASN A 41 -7.25 -3.70 10.25
N TRP A 42 -7.24 -2.43 9.82
CA TRP A 42 -6.62 -2.03 8.55
C TRP A 42 -5.12 -2.24 8.51
N VAL A 43 -4.38 -1.90 9.57
CA VAL A 43 -2.91 -2.03 9.52
C VAL A 43 -2.50 -3.50 9.48
N GLY A 44 -3.02 -4.33 10.39
CA GLY A 44 -2.72 -5.76 10.39
C GLY A 44 -3.20 -6.44 9.11
N GLY A 45 -4.46 -6.19 8.73
CA GLY A 45 -5.06 -6.74 7.53
C GLY A 45 -4.36 -6.35 6.24
N GLY A 46 -3.93 -5.09 6.12
CA GLY A 46 -3.14 -4.60 5.00
C GLY A 46 -1.82 -5.36 4.85
N LEU A 47 -1.10 -5.52 5.96
CA LEU A 47 0.16 -6.26 5.98
C LEU A 47 -0.03 -7.74 5.67
N ASP A 48 -1.07 -8.37 6.22
CA ASP A 48 -1.40 -9.76 5.91
C ASP A 48 -1.71 -9.93 4.41
N CYS A 49 -2.53 -9.05 3.84
CA CYS A 49 -2.85 -9.07 2.41
C CYS A 49 -1.59 -8.86 1.55
N TYR A 50 -0.72 -7.93 1.95
CA TYR A 50 0.55 -7.67 1.27
C TYR A 50 1.48 -8.89 1.28
N ILE A 51 1.65 -9.54 2.43
CA ILE A 51 2.48 -10.75 2.57
C ILE A 51 1.94 -11.86 1.65
N GLN A 52 0.62 -12.06 1.61
CA GLN A 52 0.00 -13.05 0.72
C GLN A 52 0.22 -12.70 -0.76
N ALA A 53 0.02 -11.44 -1.15
CA ALA A 53 0.23 -10.97 -2.51
C ALA A 53 1.69 -11.15 -2.98
N VAL A 54 2.66 -10.79 -2.13
CA VAL A 54 4.09 -11.01 -2.39
C VAL A 54 4.41 -12.50 -2.51
N SER A 55 3.80 -13.35 -1.68
CA SER A 55 3.96 -14.82 -1.78
C SER A 55 3.44 -15.32 -3.13
N ILE A 56 2.26 -14.88 -3.58
CA ILE A 56 1.68 -15.26 -4.87
C ILE A 56 2.62 -14.89 -6.03
N ILE A 57 3.13 -13.65 -6.06
CA ILE A 57 4.09 -13.21 -7.10
C ILE A 57 5.34 -14.11 -7.12
N LYS A 58 5.90 -14.41 -5.94
CA LYS A 58 7.08 -15.28 -5.81
C LYS A 58 6.80 -16.71 -6.26
N GLU A 59 5.66 -17.27 -5.86
CA GLU A 59 5.23 -18.62 -6.23
C GLU A 59 5.01 -18.76 -7.75
N LEU A 60 4.43 -17.74 -8.39
CA LEU A 60 4.20 -17.70 -9.84
C LEU A 60 5.47 -17.35 -10.64
N ASN A 61 6.50 -16.82 -9.97
CA ASN A 61 7.75 -16.38 -10.59
C ASN A 61 7.54 -15.41 -11.77
N ILE A 62 6.71 -14.40 -11.55
CA ILE A 62 6.36 -13.39 -12.57
C ILE A 62 7.00 -12.02 -12.28
N PRO A 63 7.29 -11.19 -13.31
CA PRO A 63 8.08 -9.97 -13.17
C PRO A 63 7.23 -8.77 -12.70
N TYR A 64 6.51 -8.95 -11.59
CA TYR A 64 5.67 -7.92 -10.99
C TYR A 64 6.09 -7.63 -9.55
N THR A 65 5.80 -6.42 -9.09
CA THR A 65 6.02 -5.95 -7.72
C THR A 65 4.68 -5.56 -7.11
N ILE A 66 4.46 -5.95 -5.86
CA ILE A 66 3.31 -5.52 -5.06
C ILE A 66 3.68 -4.26 -4.28
N GLU A 67 2.74 -3.34 -4.18
CA GLU A 67 2.79 -2.20 -3.26
C GLU A 67 1.57 -2.23 -2.35
N LEU A 68 1.76 -1.97 -1.06
CA LEU A 68 0.66 -1.69 -0.12
C LEU A 68 0.68 -0.21 0.24
N ALA A 69 -0.41 0.51 -0.03
CA ALA A 69 -0.54 1.92 0.29
C ALA A 69 -1.53 2.18 1.43
N PHE A 70 -1.14 3.03 2.36
CA PHE A 70 -1.96 3.56 3.44
C PHE A 70 -2.26 5.04 3.19
N SER A 71 -3.54 5.36 3.03
CA SER A 71 -4.00 6.75 3.01
C SER A 71 -3.97 7.36 4.40
N LEU A 72 -3.37 8.54 4.53
CA LEU A 72 -3.20 9.23 5.81
C LEU A 72 -3.98 10.55 5.82
N LYS A 73 -4.43 10.96 6.99
CA LYS A 73 -5.12 12.24 7.23
C LYS A 73 -4.35 13.38 6.59
N SER A 74 -5.06 14.17 5.78
CA SER A 74 -4.53 15.37 5.15
C SER A 74 -4.13 16.43 6.19
N LYS A 75 -3.23 17.33 5.81
CA LYS A 75 -2.84 18.48 6.64
C LYS A 75 -2.83 19.76 5.81
N LYS A 76 -3.08 20.91 6.44
CA LYS A 76 -3.01 22.22 5.78
C LYS A 76 -1.61 22.66 5.36
N LYS A 77 -0.57 22.01 5.88
CA LYS A 77 0.84 22.30 5.61
C LYS A 77 1.62 21.01 5.55
N ILE A 78 2.74 21.02 4.83
CA ILE A 78 3.67 19.88 4.75
C ILE A 78 4.07 19.49 6.18
N ALA A 79 3.89 18.21 6.49
CA ALA A 79 4.29 17.67 7.77
C ALA A 79 5.81 17.48 7.79
N ASN A 80 6.48 18.06 8.79
CA ASN A 80 7.89 17.78 9.06
C ASN A 80 8.09 16.51 9.90
N HIS A 81 7.01 15.91 10.41
CA HIS A 81 7.10 14.67 11.18
C HIS A 81 6.96 13.46 10.26
N ILE A 82 7.82 12.49 10.51
CA ILE A 82 7.89 11.22 9.82
C ILE A 82 7.12 10.19 10.66
N ILE A 83 6.35 9.32 10.03
CA ILE A 83 5.72 8.19 10.72
C ILE A 83 6.83 7.25 11.20
N THR A 84 6.90 7.00 12.50
CA THR A 84 8.00 6.24 13.12
C THR A 84 7.66 4.77 13.36
N ASP A 85 6.38 4.45 13.54
CA ASP A 85 5.93 3.12 13.96
C ASP A 85 4.47 2.87 13.59
N ILE A 86 4.05 1.61 13.77
CA ILE A 86 2.68 1.14 13.52
C ILE A 86 1.62 1.87 14.35
N ASN A 87 1.91 2.22 15.60
CA ASN A 87 0.93 2.91 16.46
C ASN A 87 0.71 4.35 15.98
N PHE A 88 1.77 5.02 15.53
CA PHE A 88 1.68 6.32 14.88
C PHE A 88 0.88 6.23 13.58
N LEU A 89 1.16 5.21 12.74
CA LEU A 89 0.41 4.95 11.51
C LEU A 89 -1.09 4.81 11.80
N LYS A 90 -1.48 3.97 12.75
CA LYS A 90 -2.90 3.76 13.14
C LYS A 90 -3.62 5.06 13.49
N LYS A 91 -2.94 6.01 14.15
CA LYS A 91 -3.51 7.31 14.53
C LYS A 91 -3.66 8.25 13.33
N GLU A 92 -2.81 8.10 12.32
CA GLU A 92 -2.77 8.96 11.15
C GLU A 92 -3.58 8.43 9.95
N LEU A 93 -4.12 7.21 9.99
CA LEU A 93 -4.96 6.66 8.92
C LEU A 93 -6.15 7.58 8.60
N ASP A 94 -6.41 7.77 7.31
CA ASP A 94 -7.57 8.50 6.78
C ASP A 94 -8.85 7.65 6.80
N HIS A 95 -9.89 8.06 6.09
CA HIS A 95 -11.18 7.37 5.97
C HIS A 95 -11.24 6.31 4.86
N SER A 96 -10.17 6.16 4.08
CA SER A 96 -10.05 5.13 3.03
C SER A 96 -9.26 3.92 3.54
N PRO A 97 -9.72 2.68 3.29
CA PRO A 97 -8.96 1.47 3.55
C PRO A 97 -7.60 1.48 2.83
N PRO A 98 -6.61 0.74 3.34
CA PRO A 98 -5.38 0.45 2.61
C PRO A 98 -5.67 -0.28 1.28
N SER A 99 -4.83 -0.03 0.29
CA SER A 99 -4.96 -0.61 -1.04
C SER A 99 -3.72 -1.39 -1.44
N LEU A 100 -3.90 -2.50 -2.15
CA LEU A 100 -2.84 -3.18 -2.88
C LEU A 100 -2.77 -2.65 -4.31
N TYR A 101 -1.56 -2.46 -4.80
CA TYR A 101 -1.24 -2.22 -6.21
C TYR A 101 -0.27 -3.28 -6.70
N VAL A 102 -0.30 -3.55 -8.01
CA VAL A 102 0.67 -4.40 -8.69
C VAL A 102 1.23 -3.65 -9.88
N PHE A 103 2.54 -3.72 -10.09
CA PHE A 103 3.21 -3.05 -11.20
C PHE A 103 4.23 -3.96 -11.86
N HIS A 104 4.36 -3.89 -13.19
CA HIS A 104 5.43 -4.59 -13.89
C HIS A 104 6.80 -4.02 -13.46
N ASN A 105 7.81 -4.89 -13.28
CA ASN A 105 9.11 -4.47 -12.72
C ASN A 105 9.86 -3.46 -13.60
N ASP A 106 9.66 -3.53 -14.91
CA ASP A 106 10.27 -2.61 -15.88
C ASP A 106 9.48 -1.30 -16.05
N TRP A 107 8.34 -1.14 -15.37
CA TRP A 107 7.55 0.07 -15.50
C TRP A 107 8.25 1.25 -14.84
N LYS A 108 8.52 2.29 -15.63
CA LYS A 108 9.24 3.49 -15.18
C LYS A 108 8.56 4.16 -13.98
N GLY A 109 7.23 4.13 -13.90
CA GLY A 109 6.46 4.69 -12.79
C GLY A 109 6.86 4.11 -11.43
N LEU A 110 7.19 2.82 -11.35
CA LEU A 110 7.65 2.17 -10.12
C LEU A 110 8.96 2.76 -9.60
N SER A 111 9.90 3.05 -10.51
CA SER A 111 11.17 3.68 -10.16
C SER A 111 10.97 5.13 -9.68
N GLU A 112 10.06 5.87 -10.31
CA GLU A 112 9.73 7.25 -9.93
C GLU A 112 9.01 7.32 -8.58
N LEU A 113 8.15 6.35 -8.26
CA LEU A 113 7.48 6.26 -6.95
C LEU A 113 8.50 6.14 -5.82
N LYS A 114 9.48 5.24 -5.96
CA LYS A 114 10.57 5.05 -4.99
C LYS A 114 11.44 6.31 -4.82
N GLN A 115 11.61 7.10 -5.88
CA GLN A 115 12.38 8.34 -5.84
C GLN A 115 11.61 9.53 -5.22
N LYS A 116 10.28 9.55 -5.38
CA LYS A 116 9.42 10.59 -4.82
C LYS A 116 9.17 10.41 -3.31
N GLY A 117 9.18 9.17 -2.83
CA GLY A 117 8.99 8.84 -1.42
C GLY A 117 10.27 9.00 -0.59
N ILE A 118 10.12 9.42 0.66
CA ILE A 118 11.20 9.38 1.64
C ILE A 118 11.21 7.97 2.25
N LYS A 119 12.28 7.21 2.00
CA LYS A 119 12.47 5.89 2.62
C LYS A 119 12.60 6.03 4.14
N LEU A 120 11.83 5.27 4.89
CA LEU A 120 11.85 5.28 6.35
C LEU A 120 12.89 4.27 6.86
N SER A 121 14.00 4.77 7.42
CA SER A 121 15.10 3.93 7.90
C SER A 121 14.82 3.27 9.26
N ASN A 122 13.94 3.87 10.06
CA ASN A 122 13.68 3.48 11.45
C ASN A 122 12.22 3.08 11.68
N PHE A 123 11.47 2.75 10.62
CA PHE A 123 10.11 2.27 10.78
C PHE A 123 10.17 0.91 11.45
N THR A 124 9.85 0.87 12.74
CA THR A 124 9.94 -0.34 13.55
C THR A 124 8.65 -1.12 13.34
N ASP A 125 8.74 -2.19 12.56
CA ASP A 125 7.80 -3.30 12.65
C ASP A 125 8.41 -4.39 13.54
N ASN A 126 7.59 -5.23 14.13
CA ASN A 126 8.01 -6.31 15.02
C ASN A 126 8.70 -7.47 14.25
N ASP A 127 9.68 -7.17 13.39
CA ASP A 127 10.54 -8.11 12.64
C ASP A 127 9.84 -9.01 11.59
N GLU A 128 8.60 -8.74 11.18
CA GLU A 128 7.82 -9.63 10.30
C GLU A 128 7.50 -9.08 8.89
N ILE A 129 7.68 -7.78 8.62
CA ILE A 129 7.33 -7.20 7.31
C ILE A 129 8.53 -7.20 6.38
N VAL A 130 8.48 -8.07 5.37
CA VAL A 130 9.43 -8.05 4.25
C VAL A 130 9.09 -6.89 3.32
N GLY A 131 9.70 -5.73 3.53
CA GLY A 131 9.51 -4.56 2.66
C GLY A 131 10.24 -3.32 3.16
N SER A 132 10.27 -2.28 2.34
CA SER A 132 10.72 -0.94 2.70
C SER A 132 9.54 0.02 2.70
N PHE A 133 9.40 0.78 3.78
CA PHE A 133 8.38 1.82 3.87
C PHE A 133 8.89 3.13 3.28
N TYR A 134 8.02 3.80 2.53
CA TYR A 134 8.26 5.09 1.94
C TYR A 134 7.09 6.02 2.24
N TYR A 135 7.41 7.27 2.55
CA TYR A 135 6.44 8.29 2.88
C TYR A 135 6.41 9.38 1.81
N TYR A 136 5.21 9.68 1.31
CA TYR A 136 4.98 10.65 0.25
C TYR A 136 3.96 11.71 0.69
N GLN A 137 4.21 12.95 0.29
CA GLN A 137 3.31 14.08 0.52
C GLN A 137 3.14 14.87 -0.77
N VAL A 138 1.91 15.20 -1.13
CA VAL A 138 1.60 16.03 -2.30
C VAL A 138 0.59 17.11 -1.91
N PHE A 139 0.87 18.35 -2.30
CA PHE A 139 -0.07 19.44 -2.13
C PHE A 139 -1.14 19.37 -3.23
N ASN A 140 -2.40 19.36 -2.83
CA ASN A 140 -3.54 19.41 -3.73
C ASN A 140 -4.10 20.84 -3.75
N GLU A 141 -3.97 21.50 -4.89
CA GLU A 141 -4.40 22.89 -5.07
C GLU A 141 -5.92 23.06 -4.96
N ARG A 142 -6.70 22.02 -5.27
CA ARG A 142 -8.18 22.11 -5.33
C ARG A 142 -8.80 22.32 -3.96
N ASP A 143 -8.28 21.66 -2.94
CA ASP A 143 -8.75 21.73 -1.57
C ASP A 143 -7.75 22.44 -0.63
N SER A 144 -6.60 22.85 -1.17
CA SER A 144 -5.49 23.46 -0.40
C SER A 144 -5.00 22.57 0.74
N GLU A 145 -5.05 21.25 0.56
CA GLU A 145 -4.58 20.27 1.53
C GLU A 145 -3.36 19.48 1.02
N VAL A 146 -2.51 19.08 1.95
CA VAL A 146 -1.43 18.12 1.72
C VAL A 146 -1.98 16.73 1.91
N ARG A 147 -2.04 15.97 0.82
CA ARG A 147 -2.34 14.54 0.81
C ARG A 147 -1.08 13.76 1.17
N ARG A 148 -1.26 12.70 1.94
CA ARG A 148 -0.18 11.98 2.61
C ARG A 148 -0.41 10.49 2.45
N VAL A 149 0.62 9.79 2.00
CA VAL A 149 0.57 8.33 1.76
C VAL A 149 1.81 7.70 2.35
N LEU A 150 1.63 6.56 3.01
CA LEU A 150 2.71 5.66 3.38
C LEU A 150 2.56 4.41 2.53
N PHE A 151 3.61 3.99 1.81
CA PHE A 151 3.57 2.77 1.02
C PHE A 151 4.71 1.81 1.37
N CYS A 152 4.46 0.51 1.22
CA CYS A 152 5.38 -0.59 1.46
C CYS A 152 5.67 -1.31 0.14
N ILE A 153 6.96 -1.44 -0.21
CA ILE A 153 7.49 -2.15 -1.40
C ILE A 153 8.75 -2.93 -1.04
#